data_AF-A0AAV4XRI5-F1
#
_entry.id   AF-A0AAV4XRI5-F1
#
_cell.length_a   1.000
_cell.length_b   1.000
_cell.length_c   1.000
_cell.angle_alpha   90.00
_cell.angle_beta   90.00
_cell.angle_gamma   90.00
#
_symmetry.space_group_name_H-M   'P 1'
#
loop_
_entity.id
_entity.type
_entity.pdbx_description
1 polymer ?
#
loop_
_entity_poly.entity_id
_entity_poly.type
_entity_poly.pdbx_seq_one_letter_code
_entity_poly.pdbx_strand_id
1 'polypeptide(L)'
;MYFIEIPQFVAKDETNLKPEVYEQIYGPYANISKYICVVNAVQPKSRGTVRLRSVNPYDDPLIDPNYFAEPEDMQVTIDGLKVCHKIGTSEAMQKVGSKPFQTKIPGCHQLSDDEDKYFECIARGSVFPIVHPVGTAKMGNPQDPTTVVDPFLRVKGIKGLRIVDGATMPIIPSSNSNVPQMMLAEKASDLIKQTINCPGYLKGYIPKINNYYSTRNI
;
A
#
# COMPACT_ATOMS: atom_id res chain seq x y z
N MET A 1 7.53 4.96 6.92
CA MET A 1 8.95 5.13 6.54
C MET A 1 9.73 3.93 7.04
N TYR A 2 10.63 3.37 6.24
CA TYR A 2 11.57 2.34 6.67
C TYR A 2 12.88 2.45 5.90
N PHE A 3 13.96 1.97 6.51
CA PHE A 3 15.28 1.90 5.90
C PHE A 3 15.53 0.46 5.43
N ILE A 4 15.99 0.29 4.19
CA ILE A 4 16.36 -1.01 3.64
C ILE A 4 17.83 -0.95 3.28
N GLU A 5 18.62 -1.91 3.76
CA GLU A 5 19.95 -2.17 3.20
C GLU A 5 19.80 -2.73 1.79
N ILE A 6 20.38 -2.04 0.82
CA ILE A 6 20.36 -2.49 -0.57
C ILE A 6 21.57 -3.40 -0.77
N PRO A 7 21.39 -4.58 -1.39
CA PRO A 7 22.49 -5.46 -1.73
C PRO A 7 23.62 -4.72 -2.44
N GLN A 8 24.85 -5.17 -2.20
CA GLN A 8 26.03 -4.61 -2.84
C GLN A 8 25.93 -4.64 -4.38
N PHE A 9 25.17 -5.61 -4.89
CA PHE A 9 24.78 -5.76 -6.29
C PHE A 9 23.25 -5.82 -6.41
N VAL A 10 22.68 -4.91 -7.22
CA VAL A 10 21.27 -4.97 -7.62
C VAL A 10 21.23 -5.59 -9.01
N ALA A 11 20.43 -6.63 -9.24
CA ALA A 11 20.41 -7.25 -10.56
C ALA A 11 19.69 -6.32 -11.55
N LYS A 12 20.24 -6.15 -12.76
CA LYS A 12 19.73 -5.18 -13.76
C LYS A 12 18.26 -5.47 -14.13
N ASP A 13 17.96 -6.75 -14.28
CA ASP A 13 16.66 -7.34 -14.60
C ASP A 13 15.60 -7.11 -13.52
N GLU A 14 15.99 -6.83 -12.27
CA GLU A 14 15.05 -6.54 -11.18
C GLU A 14 14.57 -5.09 -11.16
N THR A 15 15.25 -4.17 -11.86
CA THR A 15 14.98 -2.72 -11.74
C THR A 15 14.00 -2.17 -12.77
N ASN A 16 13.77 -2.89 -13.87
CA ASN A 16 13.04 -2.42 -15.05
C ASN A 16 13.52 -1.04 -15.59
N LEU A 17 14.77 -0.65 -15.27
CA LEU A 17 15.39 0.58 -15.73
C LEU A 17 16.06 0.37 -17.09
N LYS A 18 16.13 1.44 -17.88
CA LYS A 18 16.98 1.45 -19.07
C LYS A 18 18.45 1.23 -18.66
N PRO A 19 19.26 0.51 -19.46
CA PRO A 19 20.65 0.22 -19.10
C PRO A 19 21.48 1.45 -18.73
N GLU A 20 21.29 2.57 -19.43
CA GLU A 20 22.04 3.80 -19.20
C GLU A 20 21.66 4.44 -17.85
N VAL A 21 20.37 4.41 -17.52
CA VAL A 21 19.84 4.91 -16.24
C VAL A 21 20.32 4.04 -15.09
N TYR A 22 20.31 2.73 -15.28
CA TYR A 22 20.83 1.79 -14.30
C TYR A 22 22.31 2.06 -14.00
N GLU A 23 23.16 2.17 -15.02
CA GLU A 23 24.59 2.39 -14.84
C GLU A 23 24.88 3.73 -14.15
N GLN A 24 24.12 4.78 -14.48
CA GLN A 24 24.27 6.07 -13.83
C GLN A 24 23.91 6.02 -12.33
N ILE A 25 22.82 5.32 -11.98
CA ILE A 25 22.31 5.24 -10.60
C ILE A 25 23.13 4.27 -9.74
N TYR A 26 23.39 3.06 -10.23
CA TYR A 26 23.97 1.97 -9.44
C TYR A 26 25.45 1.72 -9.71
N GLY A 27 25.96 2.04 -10.90
CA GLY A 27 27.35 1.79 -11.31
C GLY A 27 28.40 2.39 -10.36
N PRO A 28 28.31 3.70 -10.01
CA PRO A 28 29.26 4.33 -9.07
C PRO A 28 29.25 3.74 -7.66
N TYR A 29 28.20 2.98 -7.32
CA TYR A 29 27.98 2.40 -5.99
C TYR A 29 27.91 0.86 -6.04
N ALA A 30 28.50 0.25 -7.08
CA ALA A 30 28.71 -1.18 -7.13
C ALA A 30 29.68 -1.61 -6.02
N ASN A 31 29.41 -2.75 -5.38
CA ASN A 31 30.27 -3.36 -4.35
C ASN A 31 30.48 -2.52 -3.07
N ILE A 32 29.67 -1.50 -2.85
CA ILE A 32 29.62 -0.79 -1.57
C ILE A 32 28.29 -1.10 -0.86
N SER A 33 28.36 -1.20 0.48
CA SER A 33 27.17 -1.26 1.32
C SER A 33 26.43 0.07 1.26
N LYS A 34 25.11 -0.01 1.08
CA LYS A 34 24.24 1.13 0.87
C LYS A 34 22.88 0.83 1.45
N TYR A 35 22.12 1.88 1.74
CA TYR A 35 20.74 1.75 2.19
C TYR A 35 19.89 2.80 1.50
N ILE A 36 18.59 2.54 1.43
CA ILE A 36 17.59 3.51 0.99
C ILE A 36 16.59 3.76 2.12
N CYS A 37 16.09 4.98 2.19
CA CYS A 37 14.95 5.32 3.04
C CYS A 37 13.71 5.39 2.16
N VAL A 38 12.73 4.53 2.43
CA VAL A 38 11.50 4.46 1.66
C VAL A 38 10.37 5.14 2.42
N VAL A 39 9.70 6.06 1.72
CA VAL A 39 8.53 6.78 2.21
C VAL A 39 7.28 6.07 1.71
N ASN A 40 6.31 5.88 2.59
CA ASN A 40 5.02 5.29 2.24
C ASN A 40 3.93 6.17 2.82
N ALA A 41 3.03 6.66 1.95
CA ALA A 41 1.78 7.27 2.37
C ALA A 41 0.86 6.16 2.89
N VAL A 42 0.69 6.08 4.22
CA VAL A 42 -0.08 5.00 4.87
C VAL A 42 -1.59 5.25 4.91
N GLN A 43 -2.03 6.46 4.52
CA GLN A 43 -3.44 6.82 4.36
C GLN A 43 -3.62 7.65 3.08
N PRO A 44 -3.32 7.08 1.90
CA PRO A 44 -3.38 7.82 0.65
C PRO A 44 -4.81 8.28 0.38
N LYS A 45 -4.94 9.47 -0.22
CA LYS A 45 -6.21 10.05 -0.66
C LYS A 45 -6.55 9.64 -2.09
N SER A 46 -5.54 9.49 -2.94
CA SER A 46 -5.67 9.00 -4.31
C SER A 46 -6.40 7.65 -4.34
N ARG A 47 -7.22 7.46 -5.38
CA ARG A 47 -7.98 6.24 -5.61
C ARG A 47 -7.78 5.76 -7.04
N GLY A 48 -7.42 4.49 -7.15
CA GLY A 48 -7.25 3.79 -8.41
C GLY A 48 -8.44 2.90 -8.76
N THR A 49 -8.29 2.15 -9.86
CA THR A 49 -9.27 1.20 -10.35
C THR A 49 -8.63 -0.12 -10.75
N VAL A 50 -9.42 -1.18 -10.65
CA VAL A 50 -9.16 -2.48 -11.28
C VAL A 50 -10.39 -2.80 -12.10
N ARG A 51 -10.22 -3.05 -13.40
CA ARG A 51 -11.32 -3.26 -14.35
C ARG A 51 -11.05 -4.47 -15.22
N LEU A 52 -12.13 -5.14 -15.63
CA LEU A 52 -12.06 -6.16 -16.68
C LEU A 52 -11.61 -5.51 -17.99
N ARG A 53 -10.65 -6.14 -18.67
CA ARG A 53 -10.24 -5.76 -20.02
C ARG A 53 -11.21 -6.29 -21.07
N SER A 54 -11.75 -7.49 -20.85
CA SER A 54 -12.67 -8.17 -21.75
C SER A 54 -13.62 -9.08 -20.94
N VAL A 55 -14.46 -9.83 -21.65
CA VAL A 55 -15.32 -10.86 -21.06
C VAL A 55 -14.59 -12.18 -20.78
N ASN A 56 -13.37 -12.35 -21.28
CA ASN A 56 -12.54 -13.54 -21.02
C ASN A 56 -11.91 -13.43 -19.63
N PRO A 57 -12.22 -14.33 -18.68
CA PRO A 57 -11.68 -14.26 -17.32
C PRO A 57 -10.17 -14.54 -17.23
N TYR A 58 -9.55 -15.01 -18.32
CA TYR A 58 -8.09 -15.27 -18.39
C TYR A 58 -7.28 -14.09 -18.93
N ASP A 59 -7.93 -13.02 -19.39
CA ASP A 59 -7.22 -11.82 -19.84
C ASP A 59 -6.77 -10.98 -18.63
N ASP A 60 -5.54 -10.46 -18.69
CA ASP A 60 -5.03 -9.59 -17.63
C ASP A 60 -5.94 -8.36 -17.42
N PRO A 61 -6.28 -8.04 -16.16
CA PRO A 61 -7.12 -6.88 -15.86
C PRO A 61 -6.41 -5.57 -16.21
N LEU A 62 -7.20 -4.51 -16.35
CA LEU A 62 -6.71 -3.14 -16.37
C LEU A 62 -6.54 -2.68 -14.92
N ILE A 63 -5.30 -2.40 -14.52
CA ILE A 63 -4.97 -1.91 -13.18
C ILE A 63 -4.39 -0.52 -13.30
N ASP A 64 -5.03 0.45 -12.67
CA ASP A 64 -4.54 1.82 -12.58
C ASP A 64 -4.63 2.29 -11.12
N PRO A 65 -3.53 2.27 -10.36
CA PRO A 65 -3.51 2.75 -8.97
C PRO A 65 -3.76 4.25 -8.85
N ASN A 66 -3.58 5.01 -9.93
CA ASN A 66 -3.77 6.46 -10.00
C ASN A 66 -2.94 7.20 -8.92
N TYR A 67 -1.66 6.86 -8.81
CA TYR A 67 -0.76 7.44 -7.80
C TYR A 67 -0.66 8.97 -7.97
N PHE A 68 -0.69 9.68 -6.84
CA PHE A 68 -0.57 11.15 -6.77
C PHE A 68 -1.66 11.92 -7.54
N ALA A 69 -2.83 11.31 -7.73
CA ALA A 69 -4.00 12.02 -8.24
C ALA A 69 -4.44 13.14 -7.28
N GLU A 70 -4.32 12.89 -5.98
CA GLU A 70 -4.56 13.89 -4.94
C GLU A 70 -3.22 14.57 -4.57
N PRO A 71 -3.16 15.92 -4.59
CA PRO A 71 -1.92 16.65 -4.33
C PRO A 71 -1.37 16.43 -2.92
N GLU A 72 -2.22 16.14 -1.93
CA GLU A 72 -1.81 15.86 -0.55
C GLU A 72 -0.92 14.62 -0.46
N ASP A 73 -1.14 13.61 -1.29
CA ASP A 73 -0.30 12.41 -1.30
C ASP A 73 1.11 12.72 -1.77
N MET A 74 1.25 13.64 -2.73
CA MET A 74 2.55 14.13 -3.17
C MET A 74 3.24 14.92 -2.05
N GLN A 75 2.52 15.85 -1.42
CA GLN A 75 3.09 16.68 -0.36
C GLN A 75 3.61 15.85 0.82
N VAL A 76 2.80 14.89 1.31
CA VAL A 76 3.22 13.98 2.39
C VAL A 76 4.42 13.14 1.99
N THR A 77 4.52 12.77 0.71
CA THR A 77 5.68 12.02 0.19
C THR A 77 6.94 12.88 0.20
N ILE A 78 6.86 14.14 -0.27
CA ILE A 78 7.96 15.11 -0.23
C ILE A 78 8.41 15.35 1.21
N ASP A 79 7.49 15.57 2.14
CA ASP A 79 7.81 15.78 3.55
C ASP A 79 8.50 14.56 4.16
N GLY A 80 8.06 13.35 3.80
CA GLY A 80 8.73 12.11 4.18
C GLY A 80 10.14 11.98 3.61
N LEU A 81 10.37 12.41 2.36
CA LEU A 81 11.68 12.39 1.71
C LEU A 81 12.65 13.38 2.38
N LYS A 82 12.16 14.56 2.78
CA LYS A 82 12.93 15.51 3.60
C LYS A 82 13.34 14.92 4.94
N VAL A 83 12.43 14.19 5.61
CA VAL A 83 12.76 13.49 6.86
C VAL A 83 13.81 12.39 6.61
N CYS A 84 13.68 11.61 5.54
CA CYS A 84 14.70 10.64 5.14
C CYS A 84 16.08 11.31 4.92
N HIS A 85 16.11 12.44 4.21
CA HIS A 85 17.33 13.19 3.94
C HIS A 85 17.96 13.71 5.25
N LYS A 86 17.16 14.28 6.15
CA LYS A 86 17.59 14.75 7.47
C LYS A 86 18.15 13.62 8.34
N ILE A 87 17.51 12.44 8.35
CA ILE A 87 18.02 11.29 9.11
C ILE A 87 19.35 10.82 8.52
N GLY A 88 19.40 10.60 7.19
CA GLY A 88 20.59 10.09 6.51
C GLY A 88 21.81 11.00 6.58
N THR A 89 21.60 12.32 6.78
CA THR A 89 22.64 13.33 6.96
C THR A 89 22.85 13.75 8.42
N SER A 90 22.16 13.14 9.38
CA SER A 90 22.35 13.44 10.82
C SER A 90 23.76 13.09 11.30
N GLU A 91 24.23 13.76 12.36
CA GLU A 91 25.55 13.51 12.95
C GLU A 91 25.76 12.03 13.34
N ALA A 92 24.73 11.39 13.90
CA ALA A 92 24.78 9.98 14.26
C ALA A 92 25.00 9.07 13.04
N MET A 93 24.32 9.36 11.93
CA MET A 93 24.50 8.62 10.68
C MET A 93 25.86 8.91 10.04
N GLN A 94 26.35 10.15 10.09
CA GLN A 94 27.68 10.50 9.60
C GLN A 94 28.80 9.76 10.35
N LYS A 95 28.66 9.54 11.66
CA LYS A 95 29.61 8.76 12.48
C LYS A 95 29.78 7.31 12.00
N VAL A 96 28.76 6.74 11.35
CA VAL A 96 28.82 5.40 10.73
C VAL A 96 29.12 5.44 9.24
N GLY A 97 29.59 6.59 8.73
CA GLY A 97 30.00 6.77 7.33
C GLY A 97 28.86 7.01 6.35
N SER A 98 27.63 7.25 6.83
CA SER A 98 26.50 7.59 5.98
C SER A 98 26.74 8.91 5.25
N LYS A 99 26.54 8.90 3.94
CA LYS A 99 26.55 10.08 3.08
C LYS A 99 25.52 9.92 1.97
N PRO A 100 24.83 10.99 1.55
CA PRO A 100 23.96 10.93 0.38
C PRO A 100 24.72 10.47 -0.86
N PHE A 101 24.01 9.79 -1.77
CA PHE A 101 24.54 9.54 -3.10
C PHE A 101 24.82 10.87 -3.81
N GLN A 102 25.98 10.94 -4.48
CA GLN A 102 26.37 12.12 -5.26
C GLN A 102 25.66 12.17 -6.62
N THR A 103 25.23 11.00 -7.10
CA THR A 103 24.48 10.86 -8.35
C THR A 103 23.12 11.53 -8.20
N LYS A 104 22.88 12.55 -9.01
CA LYS A 104 21.53 13.13 -9.17
C LYS A 104 20.69 12.20 -10.03
N ILE A 105 19.41 12.03 -9.66
CA ILE A 105 18.51 11.14 -10.39
C ILE A 105 18.34 11.65 -11.83
N PRO A 106 18.52 10.78 -12.85
CA PRO A 106 18.36 11.17 -14.25
C PRO A 106 17.00 11.82 -14.50
N GLY A 107 16.98 12.93 -15.23
CA GLY A 107 15.76 13.71 -15.48
C GLY A 107 15.36 14.68 -14.36
N CYS A 108 15.96 14.61 -13.17
CA CYS A 108 15.70 15.53 -12.05
C CYS A 108 16.88 16.46 -11.74
N HIS A 109 18.04 16.27 -12.37
CA HIS A 109 19.27 17.04 -12.13
C HIS A 109 19.09 18.56 -12.19
N GLN A 110 18.31 19.08 -13.14
CA GLN A 110 18.03 20.51 -13.31
C GLN A 110 17.20 21.12 -12.17
N LEU A 111 16.62 20.28 -11.30
CA LEU A 111 15.82 20.70 -10.16
C LEU A 111 16.61 20.64 -8.85
N SER A 112 17.89 20.27 -8.87
CA SER A 112 18.66 19.97 -7.66
C SER A 112 18.85 21.14 -6.70
N ASP A 113 18.63 22.37 -7.17
CA ASP A 113 18.76 23.60 -6.37
C ASP A 113 17.47 23.92 -5.58
N ASP A 114 16.38 23.21 -5.87
CA ASP A 114 15.08 23.34 -5.20
C ASP A 114 14.69 21.96 -4.64
N GLU A 115 14.84 21.79 -3.32
CA GLU A 115 14.64 20.49 -2.65
C GLU A 115 13.24 19.91 -2.90
N ASP A 116 12.20 20.75 -2.89
CA ASP A 116 10.82 20.34 -3.06
C ASP A 116 10.58 19.84 -4.49
N LYS A 117 11.03 20.60 -5.49
CA LYS A 117 10.92 20.19 -6.90
C LYS A 117 11.76 18.95 -7.20
N TYR A 118 12.93 18.84 -6.59
CA TYR A 118 13.79 17.67 -6.75
C TYR A 118 13.11 16.42 -6.18
N PHE A 119 12.56 16.50 -4.97
CA PHE A 119 11.86 15.37 -4.35
C PHE A 119 10.54 15.03 -5.02
N GLU A 120 9.79 16.01 -5.52
CA GLU A 120 8.61 15.74 -6.37
C GLU A 120 9.01 14.96 -7.62
N CYS A 121 10.06 15.39 -8.32
CA CYS A 121 10.55 14.70 -9.52
C CYS A 121 10.96 13.26 -9.22
N ILE A 122 11.67 13.03 -8.10
CA ILE A 122 12.02 11.68 -7.64
C ILE A 122 10.78 10.87 -7.33
N ALA A 123 9.81 11.42 -6.60
CA ALA A 123 8.58 10.73 -6.23
C ALA A 123 7.80 10.28 -7.47
N ARG A 124 7.68 11.14 -8.50
CA ARG A 124 7.02 10.79 -9.77
C ARG A 124 7.78 9.74 -10.57
N GLY A 125 9.12 9.81 -10.59
CA GLY A 125 9.97 8.89 -11.37
C GLY A 125 10.21 7.54 -10.72
N SER A 126 10.01 7.43 -9.41
CA SER A 126 10.45 6.28 -8.60
C SER A 126 9.36 5.70 -7.70
N VAL A 127 8.08 5.98 -7.98
CA VAL A 127 6.96 5.36 -7.24
C VAL A 127 6.82 3.89 -7.63
N PHE A 128 6.66 3.03 -6.64
CA PHE A 128 6.42 1.60 -6.83
C PHE A 128 5.46 1.06 -5.77
N PRO A 129 4.69 0.00 -6.08
CA PRO A 129 3.75 -0.59 -5.14
C PRO A 129 4.48 -1.34 -4.00
N ILE A 130 4.07 -1.11 -2.75
CA ILE A 130 4.43 -1.95 -1.60
C ILE A 130 3.46 -3.14 -1.39
N VAL A 131 2.80 -3.58 -2.47
CA VAL A 131 1.94 -4.77 -2.53
C VAL A 131 0.85 -4.90 -1.45
N HIS A 132 0.19 -3.79 -1.08
CA HIS A 132 -0.95 -3.76 -0.16
C HIS A 132 -2.26 -3.22 -0.81
N PRO A 133 -2.74 -3.76 -1.95
CA PRO A 133 -3.98 -3.30 -2.56
C PRO A 133 -5.22 -3.68 -1.72
N VAL A 134 -6.17 -2.76 -1.61
CA VAL A 134 -7.44 -2.93 -0.87
C VAL A 134 -8.57 -2.14 -1.52
N GLY A 135 -9.81 -2.36 -1.07
CA GLY A 135 -10.93 -1.44 -1.30
C GLY A 135 -11.65 -1.52 -2.64
N THR A 136 -11.29 -2.47 -3.51
CA THR A 136 -11.93 -2.67 -4.82
C THR A 136 -13.37 -3.20 -4.73
N ALA A 137 -13.77 -3.74 -3.58
CA ALA A 137 -15.13 -4.19 -3.25
C ALA A 137 -15.61 -3.59 -1.91
N LYS A 138 -15.42 -2.27 -1.75
CA LYS A 138 -15.68 -1.49 -0.53
C LYS A 138 -16.90 -1.97 0.29
N MET A 139 -16.64 -2.33 1.55
CA MET A 139 -17.66 -2.55 2.58
C MET A 139 -18.20 -1.21 3.10
N GLY A 140 -19.50 -1.11 3.32
CA GLY A 140 -20.07 0.06 3.99
C GLY A 140 -21.60 0.06 4.04
N ASN A 141 -22.19 1.25 4.18
CA ASN A 141 -23.64 1.42 4.18
C ASN A 141 -24.25 0.86 2.88
N PRO A 142 -25.27 -0.03 2.95
CA PRO A 142 -25.95 -0.54 1.76
C PRO A 142 -26.53 0.55 0.85
N GLN A 143 -26.86 1.72 1.41
CA GLN A 143 -27.40 2.87 0.68
C GLN A 143 -26.32 3.75 0.03
N ASP A 144 -25.04 3.56 0.38
CA ASP A 144 -23.94 4.24 -0.31
C ASP A 144 -23.75 3.57 -1.70
N PRO A 145 -23.88 4.31 -2.82
CA PRO A 145 -23.72 3.73 -4.16
C PRO A 145 -22.30 3.23 -4.43
N THR A 146 -21.30 3.69 -3.69
CA THR A 146 -19.90 3.28 -3.83
C THR A 146 -19.56 1.96 -3.12
N THR A 147 -20.49 1.41 -2.32
CA THR A 147 -20.28 0.14 -1.63
C THR A 147 -20.65 -1.04 -2.52
N VAL A 148 -19.89 -2.12 -2.40
CA VAL A 148 -20.13 -3.40 -3.09
C VAL A 148 -20.71 -4.44 -2.12
N VAL A 149 -20.18 -4.45 -0.88
CA VAL A 149 -20.68 -5.31 0.18
C VAL A 149 -21.22 -4.51 1.36
N ASP A 150 -22.19 -5.08 2.07
CA ASP A 150 -22.70 -4.52 3.30
C ASP A 150 -21.78 -4.83 4.51
N PRO A 151 -22.07 -4.32 5.73
CA PRO A 151 -21.25 -4.60 6.93
C PRO A 151 -21.18 -6.08 7.34
N PHE A 152 -21.98 -6.95 6.71
CA PHE A 152 -21.96 -8.39 6.89
C PHE A 152 -21.21 -9.11 5.76
N LEU A 153 -20.50 -8.36 4.91
CA LEU A 153 -19.74 -8.82 3.76
C LEU A 153 -20.60 -9.44 2.64
N ARG A 154 -21.91 -9.18 2.63
CA ARG A 154 -22.83 -9.71 1.62
C ARG A 154 -22.83 -8.80 0.40
N VAL A 155 -22.75 -9.38 -0.79
CA VAL A 155 -22.77 -8.63 -2.05
C VAL A 155 -24.15 -8.04 -2.28
N LYS A 156 -24.20 -6.73 -2.58
CA LYS A 156 -25.47 -6.03 -2.83
C LYS A 156 -26.20 -6.63 -4.03
N GLY A 157 -27.48 -6.93 -3.84
CA GLY A 157 -28.36 -7.49 -4.88
C GLY A 157 -28.18 -8.99 -5.15
N ILE A 158 -27.21 -9.67 -4.53
CA ILE A 158 -26.94 -11.10 -4.77
C ILE A 158 -27.12 -11.88 -3.46
N LYS A 159 -28.04 -12.86 -3.49
CA LYS A 159 -28.27 -13.75 -2.34
C LYS A 159 -27.21 -14.84 -2.29
N GLY A 160 -26.76 -15.19 -1.09
CA GLY A 160 -25.82 -16.30 -0.87
C GLY A 160 -24.38 -16.04 -1.28
N LEU A 161 -24.02 -14.80 -1.65
CA LEU A 161 -22.66 -14.42 -2.04
C LEU A 161 -22.04 -13.43 -1.05
N ARG A 162 -20.79 -13.69 -0.66
CA ARG A 162 -19.96 -12.79 0.14
C ARG A 162 -18.57 -12.64 -0.48
N ILE A 163 -17.88 -11.55 -0.15
CA ILE A 163 -16.46 -11.32 -0.47
C ILE A 163 -15.70 -11.21 0.84
N VAL A 164 -14.58 -11.93 0.99
CA VAL A 164 -13.82 -12.01 2.25
C VAL A 164 -12.33 -11.92 1.94
N ASP A 165 -11.85 -10.70 1.70
CA ASP A 165 -10.45 -10.36 1.47
C ASP A 165 -10.22 -8.84 1.64
N GLY A 166 -9.02 -8.37 1.29
CA GLY A 166 -8.66 -6.95 1.30
C GLY A 166 -9.52 -6.04 0.43
N ALA A 167 -10.20 -6.56 -0.61
CA ALA A 167 -11.06 -5.76 -1.47
C ALA A 167 -12.20 -5.10 -0.68
N THR A 168 -12.64 -5.74 0.39
CA THR A 168 -13.74 -5.24 1.23
C THR A 168 -13.32 -4.13 2.19
N MET A 169 -12.03 -3.93 2.44
CA MET A 169 -11.56 -2.88 3.36
C MET A 169 -11.83 -1.48 2.77
N PRO A 170 -12.67 -0.65 3.39
CA PRO A 170 -13.06 0.64 2.80
C PRO A 170 -11.91 1.65 2.74
N ILE A 171 -10.96 1.55 3.67
CA ILE A 171 -9.75 2.36 3.76
C ILE A 171 -8.61 1.42 4.15
N ILE A 172 -7.44 1.61 3.54
CA ILE A 172 -6.24 0.84 3.91
C ILE A 172 -5.88 1.11 5.38
N PRO A 173 -5.64 0.06 6.19
CA PRO A 173 -5.11 0.24 7.54
C PRO A 173 -3.72 0.86 7.51
N SER A 174 -3.37 1.64 8.54
CA SER A 174 -1.99 2.16 8.74
C SER A 174 -1.03 1.07 9.23
N SER A 175 -1.02 -0.10 8.59
CA SER A 175 -0.19 -1.25 8.91
C SER A 175 -0.03 -2.16 7.68
N ASN A 176 0.89 -3.12 7.75
CA ASN A 176 0.96 -4.18 6.74
C ASN A 176 -0.37 -4.95 6.70
N SER A 177 -0.92 -5.16 5.51
CA SER A 177 -2.31 -5.60 5.34
C SER A 177 -2.57 -7.07 5.72
N ASN A 178 -1.53 -7.88 5.92
CA ASN A 178 -1.67 -9.32 6.23
C ASN A 178 -2.49 -9.57 7.51
N VAL A 179 -2.10 -8.97 8.64
CA VAL A 179 -2.80 -9.15 9.92
C VAL A 179 -4.24 -8.61 9.86
N PRO A 180 -4.50 -7.39 9.34
CA PRO A 180 -5.87 -6.92 9.11
C PRO A 180 -6.73 -7.88 8.25
N GLN A 181 -6.16 -8.50 7.21
CA GLN A 181 -6.88 -9.46 6.38
C GLN A 181 -7.21 -10.75 7.14
N MET A 182 -6.27 -11.27 7.95
CA MET A 182 -6.54 -12.41 8.83
C MET A 182 -7.67 -12.11 9.81
N MET A 183 -7.65 -10.93 10.46
CA MET A 183 -8.72 -10.51 11.37
C MET A 183 -10.07 -10.35 10.67
N LEU A 184 -10.06 -9.84 9.44
CA LEU A 184 -11.27 -9.74 8.61
C LEU A 184 -11.85 -11.12 8.29
N ALA A 185 -10.99 -12.08 7.94
CA ALA A 185 -11.40 -13.46 7.68
C ALA A 185 -11.95 -14.15 8.93
N GLU A 186 -11.32 -13.96 10.10
CA GLU A 186 -11.82 -14.47 11.38
C GLU A 186 -13.22 -13.91 11.69
N LYS A 187 -13.39 -12.59 11.54
CA LYS A 187 -14.70 -11.96 11.75
C LYS A 187 -15.74 -12.48 10.75
N ALA A 188 -15.36 -12.67 9.49
CA ALA A 188 -16.24 -13.21 8.47
C ALA A 188 -16.70 -14.65 8.81
N SER A 189 -15.80 -15.48 9.33
CA SER A 189 -16.10 -16.84 9.80
C SER A 189 -17.23 -16.84 10.84
N ASP A 190 -17.15 -15.96 11.84
CA ASP A 190 -18.20 -15.80 12.85
C ASP A 190 -19.53 -15.37 12.23
N LEU A 191 -19.50 -14.37 11.34
CA LEU A 191 -20.70 -13.88 10.65
C LEU A 191 -21.33 -14.93 9.74
N ILE A 192 -20.55 -15.84 9.18
CA ILE A 192 -21.03 -16.94 8.34
C ILE A 192 -21.65 -18.01 9.22
N LYS A 193 -20.96 -18.46 10.28
CA LYS A 193 -21.47 -19.46 11.24
C LYS A 193 -22.80 -19.06 11.87
N GLN A 194 -23.00 -17.77 12.15
CA GLN A 194 -24.27 -17.25 12.66
C GLN A 194 -25.43 -17.34 11.66
N THR A 195 -25.14 -17.39 10.36
CA THR A 195 -26.16 -17.42 9.29
C THR A 195 -26.37 -18.80 8.69
N ILE A 196 -25.46 -19.74 8.91
CA ILE A 196 -25.60 -21.12 8.46
C ILE A 196 -26.29 -21.93 9.55
N ASN A 197 -27.44 -22.51 9.22
CA ASN A 197 -28.08 -23.50 10.09
C ASN A 197 -27.44 -24.88 9.81
N CYS A 198 -26.41 -25.24 10.58
CA CYS A 198 -25.80 -26.57 10.54
C CYS A 198 -26.21 -27.38 11.79
N PRO A 199 -27.22 -28.27 11.71
CA PRO A 199 -27.73 -29.03 12.85
C PRO A 199 -26.69 -29.92 13.57
N GLY A 200 -25.51 -30.15 12.98
CA GLY A 200 -24.43 -30.97 13.55
C GLY A 200 -23.18 -30.21 14.05
N TYR A 201 -22.97 -28.95 13.67
CA TYR A 201 -21.69 -28.25 13.93
C TYR A 201 -21.69 -27.40 15.22
N LEU A 202 -22.87 -26.96 15.67
CA LEU A 202 -23.01 -26.04 16.82
C LEU A 202 -23.16 -26.74 18.19
N LYS A 203 -23.11 -28.08 18.26
CA LYS A 203 -23.24 -28.82 19.54
C LYS A 203 -22.07 -28.63 20.51
N GLY A 204 -20.97 -27.96 20.13
CA GLY A 204 -19.78 -27.81 20.97
C GLY A 204 -19.15 -26.41 21.02
N TYR A 205 -19.71 -25.40 20.34
CA TYR A 205 -19.13 -24.05 20.32
C TYR A 205 -20.24 -23.00 20.48
N ILE A 206 -20.49 -22.61 21.73
CA ILE A 206 -21.23 -21.39 22.06
C ILE A 206 -20.18 -20.34 22.45
N PRO A 207 -19.71 -19.48 21.53
CA PRO A 207 -18.93 -18.34 21.95
C PRO A 207 -19.88 -17.40 22.71
N LYS A 208 -19.59 -17.16 24.00
CA LYS A 208 -20.22 -16.06 24.74
C LYS A 208 -19.79 -14.75 24.08
N ILE A 209 -20.63 -14.24 23.18
CA ILE A 209 -20.44 -12.90 22.63
C ILE A 209 -20.87 -11.92 23.72
N ASN A 210 -19.89 -11.38 24.46
CA ASN A 210 -20.12 -10.17 25.25
C ASN A 210 -20.44 -9.04 24.26
N ASN A 211 -21.64 -8.48 24.36
CA ASN A 211 -22.07 -7.30 23.61
C ASN A 211 -21.13 -6.12 23.88
N TYR A 212 -20.15 -5.89 23.01
CA TYR A 212 -19.28 -4.70 23.04
C TYR A 212 -19.82 -3.54 22.19
N TYR A 213 -21.07 -3.60 21.73
CA TYR A 213 -21.75 -2.43 21.17
C TYR A 213 -22.27 -1.54 22.31
N SER A 214 -21.35 -0.84 22.99
CA SER A 214 -21.68 0.40 23.67
C SER A 214 -21.86 1.46 22.59
N THR A 215 -23.09 1.93 22.45
CA THR A 215 -23.43 3.17 21.76
C THR A 215 -22.63 4.32 22.39
N ARG A 216 -21.51 4.70 21.77
CA ARG A 216 -21.00 6.07 21.93
C ARG A 216 -21.69 6.92 20.89
N ASN A 217 -22.68 7.67 21.36
CA ASN A 217 -23.20 8.83 20.66
C ASN A 217 -22.01 9.75 20.30
N ILE A 218 -21.93 10.14 19.03
CA ILE A 218 -21.30 11.38 18.59
C ILE A 218 -22.44 12.21 18.02
#